data_AF-A0A4Q7J5Z0-F1
#
_entry.id   AF-A0A4Q7J5Z0-F1
#
_cell.length_a   1.000
_cell.length_b   1.000
_cell.length_c   1.000
_cell.angle_alpha   90.00
_cell.angle_beta   90.00
_cell.angle_gamma   90.00
#
_symmetry.space_group_name_H-M   'P 1'
#
loop_
_entity.id
_entity.type
_entity.pdbx_description
1 polymer ?
#
loop_
_entity_poly.entity_id
_entity_poly.type
_entity_poly.pdbx_seq_one_letter_code
_entity_poly.pdbx_strand_id
1 'polypeptide(L)'
;MVDALATGLIIATLLGALWALVLVIRNRRPDTFLLIALGVIELAFVVQLVIGVVKLVGTDRPVSGASFVGYLIGCLIILPIAVAWSLAERSRWGTAVLIVACLALPVMIVRMQQIWDGHA
;
A
#
# COMPACT_ATOMS: atom_id res chain seq x y z
N MET A 1 9.10 -11.04 -7.94
CA MET A 1 7.85 -10.52 -7.36
C MET A 1 6.70 -11.51 -7.60
N VAL A 2 5.57 -11.43 -6.88
CA VAL A 2 4.35 -12.16 -7.29
C VAL A 2 3.48 -11.17 -8.01
N ASP A 3 3.49 -11.21 -9.34
CA ASP A 3 2.87 -10.18 -10.17
C ASP A 3 1.35 -10.11 -9.96
N ALA A 4 0.71 -11.28 -9.83
CA ALA A 4 -0.73 -11.35 -9.52
C ALA A 4 -1.08 -10.68 -8.18
N LEU A 5 -0.26 -10.87 -7.14
CA LEU A 5 -0.49 -10.28 -5.81
C LEU A 5 -0.25 -8.76 -5.85
N ALA A 6 0.78 -8.33 -6.56
CA ALA A 6 1.07 -6.91 -6.78
C ALA A 6 -0.06 -6.19 -7.53
N THR A 7 -0.55 -6.78 -8.62
CA THR A 7 -1.71 -6.24 -9.36
C THR A 7 -2.96 -6.21 -8.48
N GLY A 8 -3.19 -7.26 -7.69
CA GLY A 8 -4.28 -7.30 -6.71
C GLY A 8 -4.19 -6.16 -5.68
N LEU A 9 -3.00 -5.92 -5.12
CA LEU A 9 -2.76 -4.82 -4.19
C LEU A 9 -2.96 -3.44 -4.83
N ILE A 10 -2.51 -3.24 -6.08
CA ILE A 10 -2.75 -2.01 -6.83
C ILE A 10 -4.25 -1.76 -6.96
N ILE A 11 -5.01 -2.76 -7.43
CA ILE A 11 -6.46 -2.63 -7.60
C ILE A 11 -7.13 -2.36 -6.24
N ALA A 12 -6.78 -3.12 -5.21
CA ALA A 12 -7.39 -2.99 -3.89
C ALA A 12 -7.13 -1.61 -3.26
N THR A 13 -5.91 -1.09 -3.35
CA THR A 13 -5.56 0.25 -2.85
C THR A 13 -6.25 1.35 -3.65
N LEU A 14 -6.35 1.24 -4.97
CA LEU A 14 -7.12 2.18 -5.79
C LEU A 14 -8.62 2.18 -5.46
N LEU A 15 -9.21 1.01 -5.20
CA LEU A 15 -10.59 0.90 -4.73
C LEU A 15 -10.76 1.53 -3.33
N GLY A 16 -9.79 1.34 -2.45
CA GLY A 16 -9.74 2.01 -1.14
C GLY A 16 -9.68 3.54 -1.28
N ALA A 17 -8.86 4.05 -2.20
CA ALA A 17 -8.78 5.48 -2.51
C ALA A 17 -10.11 6.02 -3.04
N LEU A 18 -10.75 5.29 -3.96
CA LEU A 18 -12.05 5.67 -4.52
C LEU A 18 -13.15 5.70 -3.45
N TRP A 19 -13.18 4.71 -2.56
CA TRP A 19 -14.15 4.69 -1.46
C TRP A 19 -13.90 5.83 -0.45
N ALA A 20 -12.64 6.06 -0.08
CA ALA A 20 -12.26 7.19 0.77
C ALA A 20 -12.65 8.54 0.12
N LEU A 21 -12.49 8.68 -1.20
CA LEU A 21 -12.92 9.86 -1.95
C LEU A 21 -14.44 10.05 -1.88
N VAL A 22 -15.22 8.98 -2.05
CA VAL A 22 -16.69 9.03 -1.88
C VAL A 22 -17.08 9.50 -0.48
N LEU A 23 -16.38 9.03 0.56
CA LEU A 23 -16.62 9.47 1.94
C LEU A 23 -16.27 10.94 2.15
N VAL A 24 -15.15 11.43 1.60
CA VAL A 24 -14.77 12.85 1.65
C VAL A 24 -15.81 13.73 0.95
N ILE A 25 -16.26 13.35 -0.24
CA ILE A 25 -17.29 14.10 -1.01
C ILE A 25 -18.61 14.14 -0.23
N ARG A 26 -18.96 13.04 0.45
CA ARG A 26 -20.15 12.97 1.33
C ARG A 26 -19.94 13.60 2.71
N ASN A 27 -18.79 14.22 2.96
CA ASN A 27 -18.41 14.83 4.24
C ASN A 27 -18.51 13.85 5.43
N ARG A 28 -18.16 12.58 5.19
CA ARG A 28 -18.18 11.50 6.19
C ARG A 28 -16.78 11.13 6.65
N ARG A 29 -16.71 10.69 7.91
CA ARG A 29 -15.53 10.03 8.50
C ARG A 29 -15.30 8.66 7.85
N PRO A 30 -14.10 8.05 8.02
CA PRO A 30 -13.87 6.68 7.60
C PRO A 30 -14.89 5.77 8.26
N ASP A 31 -15.58 4.96 7.47
CA ASP A 31 -16.46 3.94 8.01
C ASP A 31 -15.67 2.69 8.42
N THR A 32 -16.28 1.86 9.27
CA THR A 32 -15.68 0.60 9.72
C THR A 32 -15.35 -0.31 8.54
N PHE A 33 -16.15 -0.26 7.47
CA PHE A 33 -15.91 -1.01 6.26
C PHE A 33 -14.57 -0.64 5.60
N LEU A 34 -14.30 0.65 5.40
CA LEU A 34 -13.02 1.12 4.88
C LEU A 34 -11.86 0.69 5.77
N LEU A 35 -11.98 0.84 7.09
CA LEU A 35 -10.91 0.48 8.02
C LEU A 35 -10.60 -1.02 7.97
N ILE A 36 -11.62 -1.88 7.90
CA ILE A 36 -11.44 -3.34 7.74
C ILE A 36 -10.78 -3.64 6.40
N ALA A 37 -11.25 -3.02 5.30
CA ALA A 37 -10.67 -3.22 3.98
C ALA A 37 -9.18 -2.81 3.95
N LEU A 38 -8.82 -1.68 4.56
CA LEU A 38 -7.43 -1.25 4.70
C LEU A 38 -6.61 -2.23 5.55
N GLY A 39 -7.18 -2.80 6.63
CA GLY A 39 -6.53 -3.84 7.41
C GLY A 39 -6.26 -5.13 6.61
N VAL A 40 -7.17 -5.52 5.72
CA VAL A 40 -6.97 -6.67 4.81
C VAL A 40 -5.87 -6.38 3.79
N ILE A 41 -5.86 -5.16 3.23
CA ILE A 41 -4.80 -4.70 2.32
C ILE A 41 -3.44 -4.71 3.02
N GLU A 42 -3.37 -4.22 4.26
CA GLU A 42 -2.16 -4.23 5.07
C GLU A 42 -1.62 -5.65 5.29
N LEU A 43 -2.51 -6.59 5.63
CA LEU A 43 -2.12 -7.99 5.77
C LEU A 43 -1.60 -8.58 4.45
N ALA A 44 -2.20 -8.21 3.31
CA ALA A 44 -1.70 -8.62 2.00
C ALA A 44 -0.32 -8.01 1.69
N PHE A 45 -0.02 -6.79 2.14
CA PHE A 45 1.34 -6.24 2.07
C PHE A 45 2.34 -7.01 2.94
N VAL A 46 1.95 -7.48 4.13
CA VAL A 46 2.81 -8.37 4.95
C VAL A 46 3.13 -9.65 4.17
N VAL A 47 2.14 -10.27 3.53
CA VAL A 47 2.35 -11.46 2.69
C VAL A 47 3.29 -11.15 1.52
N GLN A 48 3.09 -10.02 0.84
CA GLN A 48 3.97 -9.56 -0.24
C GLN A 48 5.41 -9.36 0.24
N LEU A 49 5.60 -8.81 1.44
CA LEU A 49 6.92 -8.58 2.04
C LEU A 49 7.62 -9.91 2.28
N VAL A 50 6.96 -10.87 2.93
CA VAL A 50 7.54 -12.18 3.21
C VAL A 50 7.95 -12.88 1.91
N ILE A 51 7.05 -12.94 0.92
CA ILE A 51 7.35 -13.60 -0.35
C ILE A 51 8.45 -12.84 -1.12
N GLY A 52 8.42 -11.50 -1.08
CA GLY A 52 9.41 -10.64 -1.72
C GLY A 52 10.82 -10.87 -1.17
N VAL A 53 10.95 -10.91 0.16
CA VAL A 53 12.23 -11.18 0.85
C VAL A 53 12.73 -12.60 0.56
N VAL A 54 11.87 -13.62 0.64
CA VAL A 54 12.24 -15.00 0.30
C VAL A 54 12.74 -15.10 -1.14
N LYS A 55 12.04 -14.46 -2.09
CA LYS A 55 12.47 -14.44 -3.49
C LYS A 55 13.77 -13.67 -3.68
N LEU A 56 14.00 -12.58 -2.94
CA LEU A 56 15.25 -11.80 -3.04
C LEU A 56 16.46 -12.61 -2.56
N VAL A 57 16.33 -13.35 -1.44
CA VAL A 57 17.41 -14.20 -0.91
C VAL A 57 17.71 -15.38 -1.84
N GLY A 58 16.70 -15.93 -2.51
CA GLY A 58 16.84 -17.07 -3.41
C GLY A 58 17.12 -16.73 -4.88
N THR A 59 17.38 -15.46 -5.22
CA THR A 59 17.61 -15.06 -6.62
C THR A 59 19.06 -14.67 -6.86
N ASP A 60 19.63 -15.13 -7.97
CA ASP A 60 20.95 -14.71 -8.45
C ASP A 60 20.88 -13.44 -9.34
N ARG A 61 19.68 -12.85 -9.47
CA ARG A 61 19.48 -11.64 -10.26
C ARG A 61 20.18 -10.43 -9.62
N PRO A 62 20.78 -9.53 -10.41
CA PRO A 62 21.35 -8.28 -9.91
C PRO A 62 20.24 -7.30 -9.53
N VAL A 63 19.63 -7.50 -8.36
CA VAL A 63 18.59 -6.62 -7.81
C VAL A 63 19.19 -5.78 -6.70
N SER A 64 18.87 -4.48 -6.65
CA SER A 64 19.18 -3.64 -5.49
C SER A 64 18.32 -4.08 -4.29
N GLY A 65 18.84 -5.01 -3.49
CA GLY A 65 18.12 -5.58 -2.35
C GLY A 65 17.71 -4.54 -1.32
N ALA A 66 18.59 -3.56 -1.04
CA ALA A 66 18.29 -2.48 -0.10
C ALA A 66 17.13 -1.60 -0.58
N SER A 67 17.13 -1.19 -1.85
CA SER A 67 16.03 -0.40 -2.42
C SER A 67 14.73 -1.20 -2.45
N PHE A 68 14.79 -2.47 -2.87
CA PHE A 68 13.61 -3.34 -2.93
C PHE A 68 12.95 -3.53 -1.56
N VAL A 69 13.75 -3.86 -0.53
CA VAL A 69 13.25 -3.99 0.85
C VAL A 69 12.77 -2.66 1.40
N GLY A 70 13.44 -1.55 1.07
CA GLY A 70 13.01 -0.20 1.46
C GLY A 70 11.60 0.14 0.95
N TYR A 71 11.29 -0.19 -0.31
CA TYR A 71 9.94 0.01 -0.87
C TYR A 71 8.90 -0.91 -0.21
N LEU A 72 9.24 -2.16 0.08
CA LEU A 72 8.34 -3.08 0.81
C LEU A 72 7.98 -2.53 2.20
N ILE A 73 8.99 -2.12 2.97
CA ILE A 73 8.81 -1.54 4.30
C ILE A 73 8.00 -0.24 4.21
N GLY A 74 8.30 0.62 3.23
CA GLY A 74 7.55 1.85 3.04
C GLY A 74 6.06 1.62 2.76
N CYS A 75 5.72 0.61 1.95
CA CYS A 75 4.32 0.24 1.74
C CYS A 75 3.62 -0.17 3.04
N LEU A 76 4.32 -0.95 3.88
CA LEU A 76 3.83 -1.43 5.18
C LEU A 76 3.68 -0.31 6.22
N ILE A 77 4.44 0.78 6.10
CA ILE A 77 4.42 1.86 7.09
C ILE A 77 3.39 2.94 6.74
N ILE A 78 3.24 3.24 5.45
CA ILE A 78 2.35 4.32 4.99
C ILE A 78 0.91 4.09 5.43
N LEU A 79 0.41 2.87 5.30
CA LEU A 79 -1.00 2.61 5.54
C LEU A 79 -1.38 2.64 7.04
N PRO A 80 -0.63 2.02 7.97
CA PRO A 80 -0.88 2.16 9.40
C PRO A 80 -0.77 3.61 9.90
N ILE A 81 0.21 4.37 9.41
CA ILE A 81 0.37 5.79 9.76
C ILE A 81 -0.85 6.58 9.28
N ALA A 82 -1.29 6.37 8.04
CA ALA A 82 -2.44 7.07 7.49
C ALA A 82 -3.73 6.74 8.24
N VAL A 83 -3.93 5.46 8.61
CA VAL A 83 -5.06 5.03 9.44
C VAL A 83 -5.01 5.66 10.82
N ALA A 84 -3.85 5.62 11.49
CA ALA A 84 -3.69 6.24 12.81
C ALA A 84 -3.96 7.75 12.77
N TRP A 85 -3.45 8.46 11.76
CA TRP A 85 -3.74 9.88 11.55
C TRP A 85 -5.24 10.08 11.32
N SER A 86 -5.84 9.31 10.42
CA SER A 86 -7.26 9.45 10.10
C SER A 86 -8.18 9.20 11.31
N LEU A 87 -7.76 8.40 12.28
CA LEU A 87 -8.50 8.16 13.54
C LEU A 87 -8.28 9.28 14.56
N ALA A 88 -7.09 9.89 14.58
CA ALA A 88 -6.78 11.04 15.43
C ALA A 88 -7.50 12.31 14.95
N GLU A 89 -7.60 12.51 13.64
CA GLU A 89 -8.24 13.68 13.02
C GLU A 89 -9.76 13.46 12.84
N ARG A 90 -10.58 14.21 13.56
CA ARG A 90 -12.04 14.04 13.58
C ARG A 90 -12.76 14.74 12.42
N SER A 91 -12.06 15.46 11.55
CA SER A 91 -12.63 16.15 10.40
C SER A 91 -12.58 15.31 9.11
N ARG A 92 -13.21 15.80 8.03
CA ARG A 92 -13.12 15.21 6.67
C ARG A 92 -11.68 15.11 6.15
N TRP A 93 -10.77 15.90 6.71
CA TRP A 93 -9.36 15.87 6.35
C TRP A 93 -8.66 14.60 6.83
N GLY A 94 -9.15 13.96 7.90
CA GLY A 94 -8.68 12.63 8.30
C GLY A 94 -8.90 11.59 7.19
N THR A 95 -10.10 11.55 6.62
CA THR A 95 -10.42 10.68 5.48
C THR A 95 -9.60 11.04 4.22
N ALA A 96 -9.30 12.33 4.00
CA ALA A 96 -8.50 12.75 2.84
C ALA A 96 -7.06 12.21 2.88
N VAL A 97 -6.46 12.06 4.07
CA VAL A 97 -5.13 11.43 4.23
C VAL A 97 -5.16 9.98 3.74
N LEU A 98 -6.25 9.24 3.96
CA LEU A 98 -6.38 7.86 3.47
C LEU A 98 -6.38 7.79 1.94
N ILE A 99 -6.94 8.79 1.25
CA ILE A 99 -6.89 8.88 -0.22
C ILE A 99 -5.44 8.99 -0.67
N VAL A 100 -4.67 9.90 -0.06
CA VAL A 100 -3.26 10.12 -0.42
C VAL A 100 -2.44 8.85 -0.19
N ALA A 101 -2.62 8.19 0.97
CA ALA A 101 -1.94 6.95 1.27
C ALA A 101 -2.27 5.84 0.26
N CYS A 102 -3.56 5.65 -0.04
CA CYS A 102 -4.02 4.64 -0.99
C CYS A 102 -3.55 4.90 -2.43
N LEU A 103 -3.33 6.15 -2.82
CA LEU A 103 -2.78 6.49 -4.15
C LEU A 103 -1.25 6.37 -4.20
N ALA A 104 -0.54 6.57 -3.08
CA ALA A 104 0.91 6.41 -3.02
C ALA A 104 1.33 4.94 -3.17
N LEU A 105 0.57 4.01 -2.62
CA LEU A 105 0.89 2.58 -2.61
C LEU A 105 1.04 1.96 -4.02
N PRO A 106 0.14 2.17 -4.99
CA PRO A 106 0.33 1.74 -6.37
C PRO A 106 1.64 2.24 -7.00
N VAL A 107 2.01 3.49 -6.76
CA VAL A 107 3.25 4.09 -7.29
C VAL A 107 4.46 3.35 -6.73
N MET A 108 4.45 3.04 -5.43
CA MET A 108 5.51 2.27 -4.80
C MET A 108 5.60 0.83 -5.31
N ILE A 109 4.45 0.18 -5.54
CA ILE A 109 4.40 -1.17 -6.11
C ILE A 109 5.01 -1.16 -7.51
N VAL A 110 4.63 -0.21 -8.38
CA VAL A 110 5.18 -0.10 -9.73
C VAL A 110 6.69 0.17 -9.70
N ARG A 111 7.15 1.06 -8.81
CA ARG A 111 8.58 1.31 -8.62
C ARG A 111 9.33 0.05 -8.16
N MET A 112 8.72 -0.73 -7.28
CA MET A 112 9.28 -2.00 -6.82
C MET A 112 9.36 -3.05 -7.93
N GLN A 113 8.37 -3.08 -8.86
CA GLN A 113 8.41 -3.93 -10.05
C GLN A 113 9.58 -3.54 -10.97
N GLN A 114 9.77 -2.25 -11.22
CA GLN A 114 10.90 -1.76 -12.04
C GLN A 114 12.26 -2.17 -11.45
N ILE A 115 12.43 -2.05 -10.13
CA ILE A 115 13.64 -2.49 -9.42
C ILE A 115 13.84 -4.01 -9.58
N TRP A 116 12.77 -4.78 -9.47
CA TRP A 116 12.81 -6.24 -9.62
C TRP A 116 13.19 -6.68 -11.06
N ASP A 117 12.77 -5.92 -12.05
CA ASP A 117 13.04 -6.17 -13.46
C ASP A 117 14.40 -5.61 -13.93
N GLY A 118 15.17 -5.00 -13.03
CA GLY A 118 16.52 -4.48 -13.32
C GLY A 118 16.54 -3.13 -14.04
N HIS A 119 15.42 -2.41 -14.08
CA HIS A 119 15.32 -1.06 -14.66
C HIS A 119 15.65 0.02 -13.62
N ALA A 120 16.71 -0.19 -12.83
CA ALA A 120 17.12 0.70 -11.73
C ALA A 120 17.85 1.95 -12.22
#